data_AF-A0A7S0B273-F1
#
_entry.id   AF-A0A7S0B273-F1
#
_cell.length_a   1.000
_cell.length_b   1.000
_cell.length_c   1.000
_cell.angle_alpha   90.00
_cell.angle_beta   90.00
_cell.angle_gamma   90.00
#
_symmetry.space_group_name_H-M   'P 1'
#
loop_
_entity.id
_entity.type
_entity.pdbx_description
1 polymer ?
#
loop_
_entity_poly.entity_id
_entity_poly.type
_entity_poly.pdbx_seq_one_letter_code
_entity_poly.pdbx_strand_id
1 'polypeptide(L)'
;RRARELLAEERLRAATGSGAVTALRCAISEGERRVPASGELPPARDSLTVAERQEAARAALREAVQGSDAGQLSNAIKHGRAAGLEEWEVAEARGVLRDVRRVLAGGGEARCALLATPPPAGG
;
A
#
# COMPACT_ATOMS: atom_id res chain seq x y z
N ARG A 1 39.72 3.53 4.06
CA ARG A 1 38.75 4.36 3.28
C ARG A 1 38.09 3.52 2.19
N ARG A 2 38.86 3.06 1.19
CA ARG A 2 38.39 2.19 0.09
C ARG A 2 37.44 1.04 0.46
N ALA A 3 37.74 0.24 1.48
CA ALA A 3 36.84 -0.87 1.87
C ALA A 3 35.43 -0.40 2.29
N ARG A 4 35.31 0.78 2.90
CA ARG A 4 34.02 1.35 3.30
C ARG A 4 33.27 1.99 2.14
N GLU A 5 33.99 2.46 1.13
CA GLU A 5 33.43 3.03 -0.10
C GLU A 5 32.83 1.90 -0.97
N LEU A 6 33.58 0.82 -1.18
CA LEU A 6 33.09 -0.38 -1.88
C LEU A 6 31.86 -0.99 -1.21
N LEU A 7 31.85 -1.07 0.13
CA LEU A 7 30.69 -1.56 0.87
C LEU A 7 29.45 -0.68 0.68
N ALA A 8 29.62 0.64 0.54
CA ALA A 8 28.51 1.56 0.31
C ALA A 8 27.92 1.38 -1.09
N GLU A 9 28.76 1.17 -2.11
CA GLU A 9 28.31 0.90 -3.49
C GLU A 9 27.60 -0.46 -3.59
N GLU A 10 28.14 -1.49 -2.94
CA GLU A 10 27.49 -2.80 -2.90
C GLU A 10 26.12 -2.73 -2.21
N ARG A 11 26.02 -1.94 -1.12
CA ARG A 11 24.74 -1.68 -0.44
C ARG A 11 23.75 -0.92 -1.32
N LEU A 12 24.20 0.08 -2.08
CA LEU A 12 23.34 0.80 -3.03
C LEU A 12 22.79 -0.16 -4.09
N ARG A 13 23.64 -1.00 -4.66
CA ARG A 13 23.24 -1.98 -5.67
C ARG A 13 22.30 -3.04 -5.10
N ALA A 14 22.61 -3.60 -3.93
CA ALA A 14 21.76 -4.56 -3.24
C ALA A 14 20.39 -3.96 -2.88
N ALA A 15 20.37 -2.72 -2.36
CA ALA A 15 19.14 -2.03 -2.02
C ALA A 15 18.27 -1.77 -3.27
N THR A 16 18.90 -1.34 -4.37
CA THR A 16 18.26 -1.15 -5.68
C THR A 16 17.64 -2.46 -6.18
N GLY A 17 18.35 -3.58 -6.05
CA GLY A 17 17.82 -4.90 -6.43
C GLY A 17 16.68 -5.39 -5.53
N SER A 18 16.67 -5.01 -4.25
CA SER A 18 15.63 -5.42 -3.31
C SER A 18 14.34 -4.61 -3.40
N GLY A 19 14.41 -3.36 -3.86
CA GLY A 19 13.28 -2.42 -3.87
C GLY A 19 12.77 -2.00 -2.48
N ALA A 20 13.44 -2.39 -1.39
CA ALA A 20 12.98 -2.07 -0.04
C ALA A 20 13.24 -0.59 0.31
N VAL A 21 12.19 0.18 0.60
CA VAL A 21 12.26 1.62 0.91
C VAL A 21 13.27 1.92 2.03
N THR A 22 13.23 1.15 3.12
CA THR A 22 14.13 1.33 4.27
C THR A 22 15.58 1.06 3.89
N ALA A 23 15.84 -0.02 3.14
CA ALA A 23 17.18 -0.35 2.67
C ALA A 23 17.73 0.72 1.71
N LEU A 24 16.89 1.21 0.79
CA LEU A 24 17.24 2.26 -0.17
C LEU A 24 17.56 3.58 0.54
N ARG A 25 16.74 4.03 1.50
CA ARG A 25 17.02 5.24 2.29
C ARG A 25 18.35 5.13 3.06
N CYS A 26 18.58 4.00 3.73
CA CYS A 26 19.83 3.77 4.44
C CYS A 26 21.04 3.75 3.50
N ALA A 27 20.94 3.04 2.38
CA ALA A 27 22.02 2.93 1.40
C ALA A 27 22.34 4.29 0.74
N ILE A 28 21.32 5.07 0.36
CA ILE A 28 21.49 6.42 -0.21
C ILE A 28 22.16 7.35 0.81
N SER A 29 21.68 7.39 2.05
CA SER A 29 22.28 8.24 3.08
C SER A 29 23.73 7.87 3.37
N GLU A 30 24.06 6.57 3.39
CA GLU A 30 25.44 6.13 3.55
C GLU A 30 26.29 6.43 2.31
N GLY A 31 25.73 6.25 1.12
CA GLY A 31 26.35 6.58 -0.16
C GLY A 31 26.67 8.06 -0.29
N GLU A 32 25.75 8.95 0.04
CA GLU A 32 25.97 10.41 0.01
C GLU A 32 27.10 10.86 0.94
N ARG A 33 27.25 10.20 2.10
CA ARG A 33 28.29 10.53 3.08
C ARG A 33 29.66 9.97 2.73
N ARG A 34 29.73 8.83 2.04
CA ARG A 34 30.99 8.10 1.78
C ARG A 34 31.45 8.21 0.33
N VAL A 35 30.52 8.14 -0.61
CA VAL A 35 30.74 8.08 -2.06
C VAL A 35 29.75 8.98 -2.82
N PRO A 36 29.72 10.30 -2.56
CA PRO A 36 28.74 11.22 -3.17
C PRO A 36 28.83 11.30 -4.70
N ALA A 37 29.96 10.91 -5.29
CA ALA A 37 30.16 10.86 -6.73
C ALA A 37 29.86 9.48 -7.35
N SER A 38 29.32 8.53 -6.58
CA SER A 38 29.00 7.19 -7.09
C SER A 38 27.88 7.25 -8.13
N GLY A 39 28.07 6.55 -9.24
CA GLY A 39 27.04 6.37 -10.27
C GLY A 39 25.85 5.53 -9.82
N GLU A 40 25.93 4.87 -8.66
CA GLU A 40 24.86 4.04 -8.10
C GLU A 40 23.84 4.86 -7.27
N LEU A 41 24.13 6.14 -6.95
CA LEU A 41 23.20 7.02 -6.21
C LEU A 41 21.96 7.42 -7.03
N PRO A 42 22.06 7.87 -8.30
CA PRO A 42 20.89 8.16 -9.13
C PRO A 42 19.91 6.99 -9.27
N PRO A 43 20.32 5.77 -9.69
CA PRO A 43 19.38 4.65 -9.84
C PRO A 43 18.77 4.22 -8.50
N ALA A 44 19.52 4.34 -7.39
CA ALA A 44 18.98 4.10 -6.06
C ALA A 44 17.88 5.11 -5.68
N ARG A 45 18.06 6.40 -5.99
CA ARG A 45 17.05 7.45 -5.74
C ARG A 45 15.79 7.27 -6.59
N ASP A 46 15.95 6.89 -7.85
CA ASP A 46 14.82 6.59 -8.73
C ASP A 46 14.03 5.38 -8.20
N SER A 47 14.75 4.32 -7.80
CA SER A 47 14.14 3.14 -7.18
C SER A 47 13.45 3.47 -5.87
N LEU A 48 14.02 4.35 -5.05
CA LEU A 48 13.39 4.82 -3.82
C LEU A 48 12.07 5.53 -4.12
N THR A 49 12.04 6.40 -5.12
CA THR A 49 10.83 7.12 -5.51
C THR A 49 9.72 6.16 -5.95
N VAL A 50 10.06 5.12 -6.72
CA VAL A 50 9.11 4.09 -7.13
C VAL A 50 8.61 3.29 -5.93
N ALA A 51 9.53 2.82 -5.08
CA ALA A 51 9.20 2.04 -3.90
C ALA A 51 8.34 2.83 -2.89
N GLU A 52 8.61 4.12 -2.69
CA GLU A 52 7.80 4.99 -1.84
C GLU A 52 6.39 5.19 -2.38
N ARG A 53 6.23 5.33 -3.71
CA ARG A 53 4.90 5.38 -4.34
C ARG A 53 4.13 4.09 -4.13
N GLN A 54 4.79 2.94 -4.27
CA GLN A 54 4.19 1.63 -4.01
C GLN A 54 3.79 1.47 -2.54
N GLU A 55 4.66 1.87 -1.61
CA GLU A 55 4.38 1.78 -0.18
C GLU A 55 3.25 2.73 0.26
N ALA A 56 3.22 3.96 -0.25
CA ALA A 56 2.11 4.88 -0.03
C ALA A 56 0.78 4.31 -0.55
N ALA A 57 0.80 3.67 -1.72
CA ALA A 57 -0.38 3.02 -2.26
C ALA A 57 -0.82 1.80 -1.43
N ARG A 58 0.13 0.99 -0.91
CA ARG A 58 -0.16 -0.12 0.02
C ARG A 58 -0.77 0.41 1.31
N ALA A 59 -0.25 1.49 1.87
CA ALA A 59 -0.79 2.13 3.06
C ALA A 59 -2.23 2.61 2.82
N ALA A 60 -2.46 3.34 1.72
CA ALA A 60 -3.80 3.79 1.33
C ALA A 60 -4.78 2.62 1.10
N LEU A 61 -4.32 1.50 0.52
CA LEU A 61 -5.13 0.29 0.38
C LEU A 61 -5.51 -0.30 1.73
N ARG A 62 -4.57 -0.41 2.67
CA ARG A 62 -4.84 -0.92 4.03
C ARG A 62 -5.81 -0.03 4.79
N GLU A 63 -5.63 1.28 4.74
CA GLU A 63 -6.56 2.24 5.35
C GLU A 63 -7.95 2.14 4.73
N ALA A 64 -8.05 2.05 3.40
CA ALA A 64 -9.34 1.90 2.72
C ALA A 64 -10.04 0.58 3.06
N VAL A 65 -9.28 -0.52 3.20
CA VAL A 65 -9.79 -1.82 3.66
C VAL A 65 -10.32 -1.72 5.09
N GLN A 66 -9.58 -1.09 6.00
CA GLN A 66 -10.02 -0.89 7.39
C GLN A 66 -11.23 0.04 7.50
N GLY A 67 -11.25 1.11 6.71
CA GLY A 67 -12.34 2.09 6.66
C GLY A 67 -13.62 1.55 6.02
N SER A 68 -13.55 0.42 5.30
CA SER A 68 -14.68 -0.17 4.55
C SER A 68 -15.40 0.84 3.63
N ASP A 69 -14.66 1.85 3.14
CA ASP A 69 -15.22 2.87 2.25
C ASP A 69 -15.00 2.46 0.79
N ALA A 70 -16.11 2.22 0.09
CA ALA A 70 -16.06 1.76 -1.30
C ALA A 70 -15.41 2.78 -2.25
N GLY A 71 -15.53 4.07 -1.97
CA GLY A 71 -14.92 5.15 -2.74
C GLY A 71 -13.41 5.18 -2.56
N GLN A 72 -12.94 5.12 -1.31
CA GLN A 72 -11.52 5.06 -0.97
C GLN A 72 -10.88 3.79 -1.50
N LEU A 73 -11.53 2.63 -1.38
CA LEU A 73 -11.03 1.35 -1.92
C LEU A 73 -10.82 1.43 -3.44
N SER A 74 -11.80 1.97 -4.17
CA SER A 74 -11.69 2.13 -5.63
C SER A 74 -10.54 3.08 -6.02
N ASN A 75 -10.39 4.20 -5.31
CA ASN A 75 -9.30 5.14 -5.56
C ASN A 75 -7.93 4.56 -5.18
N ALA A 76 -7.83 3.84 -4.06
CA ALA A 76 -6.61 3.19 -3.62
C ALA A 76 -6.17 2.10 -4.60
N ILE A 77 -7.10 1.31 -5.16
CA ILE A 77 -6.80 0.32 -6.20
C ILE A 77 -6.27 0.98 -7.47
N LYS A 78 -6.87 2.10 -7.91
CA LYS A 78 -6.38 2.86 -9.07
C LYS A 78 -4.98 3.43 -8.83
N HIS A 79 -4.76 4.03 -7.67
CA HIS A 79 -3.45 4.57 -7.28
C HIS A 79 -2.41 3.45 -7.19
N GLY A 80 -2.78 2.30 -6.65
CA GLY A 80 -1.89 1.16 -6.55
C GLY A 80 -1.44 0.63 -7.90
N ARG A 81 -2.37 0.46 -8.84
CA ARG A 81 -2.02 0.09 -10.22
C ARG A 81 -1.14 1.14 -10.91
N ALA A 82 -1.41 2.42 -10.70
CA ALA A 82 -0.59 3.50 -11.25
C ALA A 82 0.81 3.56 -10.62
N ALA A 83 0.95 3.16 -9.35
CA ALA A 83 2.22 3.03 -8.66
C ALA A 83 3.00 1.75 -9.04
N GLY A 84 2.41 0.86 -9.84
CA GLY A 84 3.01 -0.41 -10.23
C GLY A 84 2.94 -1.49 -9.16
N LEU A 85 1.93 -1.45 -8.28
CA LEU A 85 1.63 -2.57 -7.40
C LEU A 85 1.18 -3.78 -8.21
N GLU A 86 1.59 -4.95 -7.75
CA GLU A 86 1.24 -6.22 -8.39
C GLU A 86 -0.27 -6.51 -8.27
N GLU A 87 -0.82 -7.25 -9.24
CA GLU A 87 -2.27 -7.55 -9.26
C GLU A 87 -2.71 -8.34 -8.03
N TRP A 88 -1.84 -9.18 -7.44
CA TRP A 88 -2.17 -9.92 -6.21
C TRP A 88 -2.34 -9.00 -4.99
N GLU A 89 -1.67 -7.86 -4.95
CA GLU A 89 -1.79 -6.88 -3.86
C GLU A 89 -3.09 -6.09 -3.93
N VAL A 90 -3.54 -5.75 -5.14
CA VAL A 90 -4.83 -5.09 -5.36
C VAL A 90 -6.00 -6.08 -5.42
N ALA A 91 -5.75 -7.38 -5.57
CA ALA A 91 -6.78 -8.42 -5.60
C ALA A 91 -7.52 -8.52 -4.26
N GLU A 92 -6.80 -8.45 -3.13
CA GLU A 92 -7.39 -8.47 -1.80
C GLU A 92 -8.35 -7.28 -1.61
N ALA A 93 -7.88 -6.06 -1.90
CA ALA A 93 -8.71 -4.86 -1.81
C ALA A 93 -9.90 -4.88 -2.77
N ARG A 94 -9.77 -5.50 -3.96
CA ARG A 94 -10.90 -5.73 -4.88
C ARG A 94 -11.95 -6.67 -4.29
N GLY A 95 -11.52 -7.69 -3.56
CA GLY A 95 -12.41 -8.61 -2.83
C GLY A 95 -13.22 -7.84 -1.79
N VAL A 96 -12.52 -7.09 -0.92
CA VAL A 96 -13.14 -6.25 0.10
C VAL A 96 -14.10 -5.24 -0.50
N LEU A 97 -13.72 -4.56 -1.59
CA LEU A 97 -14.60 -3.62 -2.29
C LEU A 97 -15.90 -4.27 -2.78
N ARG A 98 -15.81 -5.51 -3.28
CA ARG A 98 -16.99 -6.27 -3.73
C ARG A 98 -17.90 -6.60 -2.55
N ASP A 99 -17.33 -7.02 -1.43
CA ASP A 99 -18.07 -7.37 -0.23
C ASP A 99 -18.72 -6.14 0.40
N VAL A 100 -17.97 -5.05 0.57
CA VAL A 100 -18.48 -3.76 1.03
C VAL A 100 -19.62 -3.28 0.12
N ARG A 101 -19.47 -3.35 -1.20
CA ARG A 101 -20.53 -2.95 -2.13
C ARG A 101 -21.75 -3.85 -2.03
N ARG A 102 -21.58 -5.15 -1.77
CA ARG A 102 -22.68 -6.09 -1.55
C ARG A 102 -23.42 -5.79 -0.25
N VAL A 103 -22.70 -5.47 0.83
CA VAL A 103 -23.29 -5.07 2.12
C VAL A 103 -24.04 -3.74 1.98
N LEU A 104 -23.46 -2.75 1.29
CA LEU A 104 -24.12 -1.47 1.04
C LEU A 104 -25.35 -1.61 0.11
N ALA A 105 -25.30 -2.47 -0.91
CA ALA A 105 -26.41 -2.72 -1.81
C ALA A 105 -27.50 -3.63 -1.22
N GLY A 106 -27.14 -4.53 -0.31
CA GLY A 106 -28.07 -5.47 0.35
C GLY A 106 -28.53 -5.03 1.75
N GLY A 107 -27.94 -3.97 2.31
CA GLY A 107 -28.20 -3.48 3.67
C GLY A 107 -29.41 -2.55 3.81
N GLY A 108 -30.15 -2.30 2.71
CA GLY A 108 -31.32 -1.43 2.70
C GLY A 108 -32.57 -2.00 3.40
N GLU A 109 -32.71 -3.31 3.57
CA GLU A 109 -34.01 -3.88 4.01
C GLU A 109 -33.97 -4.97 5.10
N ALA A 110 -32.83 -5.52 5.49
CA ALA A 110 -32.82 -6.71 6.36
C ALA A 110 -32.56 -6.47 7.87
N ARG A 111 -32.56 -5.21 8.35
CA ARG A 111 -32.28 -4.91 9.77
C ARG A 111 -33.33 -4.10 10.53
N CYS A 112 -34.51 -3.86 9.95
CA CYS A 112 -35.64 -3.24 10.66
C CYS A 112 -36.86 -4.15 10.90
N ALA A 113 -36.90 -5.36 10.31
CA ALA A 113 -38.08 -6.23 10.42
C ALA A 113 -38.14 -7.11 11.68
N LEU A 114 -37.17 -7.04 12.59
CA LEU A 114 -37.12 -7.90 13.79
C LEU A 114 -37.64 -7.26 15.09
N LEU A 115 -38.23 -6.06 15.05
CA LEU A 115 -38.76 -5.36 16.24
C LEU A 115 -40.22 -4.91 16.13
N ALA A 116 -41.01 -5.50 15.22
CA ALA A 116 -42.44 -5.21 15.14
C ALA A 116 -43.30 -6.48 15.12
N THR A 117 -43.31 -7.20 16.25
CA THR A 117 -44.48 -8.02 16.58
C THR A 117 -45.34 -7.22 17.57
N PRO A 118 -46.56 -6.79 17.21
CA PRO A 118 -47.48 -6.23 18.20
C PRO A 118 -47.88 -7.35 19.19
N PRO A 119 -47.96 -7.08 20.50
CA PRO A 119 -48.51 -8.06 21.44
C PRO A 119 -49.99 -8.33 21.10
N PRO A 120 -50.46 -9.58 21.21
CA PRO A 120 -51.85 -9.90 20.90
C PRO A 120 -52.78 -9.21 21.89
N ALA A 121 -53.78 -8.52 21.36
CA ALA A 121 -54.93 -8.08 22.13
C ALA A 121 -55.73 -9.32 22.58
N GLY A 122 -56.01 -9.39 23.89
CA GLY A 122 -56.93 -10.34 24.49
C GLY A 122 -56.86 -10.17 26.01
N GLY A 123 -57.95 -10.09 26.76
CA GLY A 123 -59.39 -10.11 26.50
C GLY A 123 -60.07 -9.86 27.85
#